data_AF-A0A662WB95-F1
#
_entry.id   AF-A0A662WB95-F1
#
_cell.length_a   1.000
_cell.length_b   1.000
_cell.length_c   1.000
_cell.angle_alpha   90.00
_cell.angle_beta   90.00
_cell.angle_gamma   90.00
#
_symmetry.space_group_name_H-M   'P 1'
#
loop_
_entity.id
_entity.type
_entity.pdbx_description
1 polymer ?
#
loop_
_entity_poly.entity_id
_entity_poly.type
_entity_poly.pdbx_seq_one_letter_code
_entity_poly.pdbx_strand_id
1 'polypeptide(L)' 'MIVGKHIIAELYGVPKELISNEKTVREIVEDVVSKAELTKVGSVYKQFNPHGVTGVVLIAESHVSIHT' A
#
# COMPACT_ATOMS: atom_id res chain seq x y z
N MET A 1 18.04 -17.47 12.22
CA MET A 1 16.93 -16.72 12.85
C MET A 1 16.25 -15.92 11.75
N ILE A 2 14.93 -16.07 11.56
CA ILE A 2 14.17 -15.27 10.59
C ILE A 2 13.59 -14.08 11.35
N VAL A 3 13.96 -12.86 10.96
CA VAL A 3 13.55 -11.61 11.62
C VAL A 3 12.27 -11.01 11.04
N GLY A 4 11.81 -11.49 9.88
CA GLY A 4 10.59 -11.02 9.23
C GLY A 4 10.31 -11.78 7.95
N LYS A 5 9.12 -11.56 7.38
CA LYS A 5 8.72 -12.06 6.06
C LYS A 5 8.50 -10.88 5.14
N HIS A 6 9.09 -10.91 3.95
CA HIS A 6 8.87 -9.91 2.91
C HIS A 6 8.21 -10.58 1.71
N ILE A 7 7.00 -10.14 1.39
CA ILE A 7 6.23 -10.63 0.24
C ILE A 7 6.34 -9.58 -0.86
N ILE A 8 6.73 -10.02 -2.06
CA ILE A 8 6.73 -9.21 -3.28
C ILE A 8 5.70 -9.81 -4.21
N ALA A 9 4.78 -8.99 -4.72
CA ALA A 9 3.69 -9.42 -5.57
C ALA A 9 3.47 -8.44 -6.73
N GLU A 10 3.08 -8.98 -7.87
CA GLU A 10 2.64 -8.21 -9.04
C GLU A 10 1.18 -8.55 -9.33
N LEU A 11 0.33 -7.53 -9.42
CA LEU A 11 -1.11 -7.67 -9.60
C LEU A 11 -1.50 -7.23 -11.00
N TYR A 12 -2.02 -8.15 -11.80
CA TYR A 12 -2.39 -7.94 -13.20
C TYR A 12 -3.91 -7.88 -13.37
N GLY A 13 -4.37 -7.12 -14.36
CA GLY A 13 -5.80 -7.01 -14.67
C GLY A 13 -6.61 -6.23 -13.63
N VAL A 14 -5.95 -5.42 -12.81
CA VAL A 14 -6.62 -4.61 -11.77
C VAL A 14 -7.46 -3.52 -12.43
N PRO A 15 -8.76 -3.38 -12.07
CA PRO A 15 -9.61 -2.30 -12.57
C PRO A 15 -9.00 -0.92 -12.29
N LYS A 16 -8.97 -0.07 -13.32
CA LYS A 16 -8.28 1.22 -13.31
C LYS A 16 -8.77 2.14 -12.20
N GLU A 17 -10.07 2.10 -11.89
CA GLU A 17 -10.74 2.89 -10.85
C GLU A 17 -10.24 2.59 -9.42
N LEU A 18 -9.63 1.43 -9.20
CA LEU A 18 -9.09 1.04 -7.89
C LEU A 18 -7.67 1.57 -7.67
N ILE A 19 -6.93 1.81 -8.75
CA ILE A 19 -5.48 2.06 -8.70
C ILE A 19 -5.07 3.42 -9.28
N SER A 20 -5.97 4.16 -9.91
CA SER A 20 -5.60 5.42 -10.58
C SER A 20 -5.40 6.60 -9.63
N ASN A 21 -6.12 6.62 -8.51
CA ASN A 21 -6.20 7.80 -7.64
C ASN A 21 -5.89 7.49 -6.18
N GLU A 22 -5.21 8.46 -5.55
CA GLU A 22 -4.66 8.36 -4.21
C GLU A 22 -5.72 8.06 -3.16
N LYS A 23 -6.90 8.69 -3.25
CA LYS A 23 -7.98 8.45 -2.30
C LYS A 23 -8.37 6.97 -2.23
N THR A 24 -8.61 6.34 -3.37
CA THR A 24 -9.05 4.93 -3.44
C THR A 24 -7.92 3.99 -2.99
N VAL A 25 -6.70 4.21 -3.50
CA VAL A 25 -5.54 3.39 -3.13
C VAL A 25 -5.25 3.48 -1.64
N ARG A 26 -5.30 4.69 -1.06
CA ARG A 26 -5.14 4.90 0.37
C ARG A 26 -6.19 4.14 1.16
N GLU A 27 -7.47 4.29 0.82
CA GLU A 27 -8.56 3.59 1.53
C GLU A 27 -8.36 2.07 1.52
N ILE A 28 -7.96 1.49 0.37
CA ILE A 28 -7.67 0.06 0.23
C ILE A 28 -6.49 -0.36 1.12
N VAL A 29 -5.34 0.34 1.03
CA VAL A 29 -4.12 -0.04 1.76
C VAL A 29 -4.31 0.10 3.27
N GLU A 30 -4.97 1.16 3.73
CA GLU A 30 -5.26 1.38 5.15
C GLU A 30 -6.19 0.30 5.71
N ASP A 31 -7.21 -0.10 4.95
CA ASP A 31 -8.11 -1.21 5.31
C ASP A 31 -7.34 -2.54 5.40
N VAL A 32 -6.41 -2.81 4.47
CA VAL A 32 -5.55 -4.00 4.51
C VAL A 32 -4.64 -3.99 5.73
N VAL A 33 -3.99 -2.87 6.04
CA VAL A 33 -3.12 -2.73 7.22
C VAL A 33 -3.92 -2.97 8.51
N SER A 34 -5.16 -2.46 8.58
CA SER A 34 -6.05 -2.68 9.71
C SER A 34 -6.50 -4.14 9.84
N LYS A 35 -6.93 -4.77 8.74
CA LYS A 35 -7.39 -6.18 8.71
C LYS A 35 -6.26 -7.18 8.97
N ALA A 36 -5.03 -6.83 8.61
CA ALA A 36 -3.85 -7.63 8.90
C ALA A 36 -3.34 -7.45 10.34
N GLU A 37 -4.03 -6.64 11.16
CA GLU A 37 -3.68 -6.35 12.56
C GLU A 37 -2.24 -5.78 12.71
N LEU A 38 -1.80 -5.02 11.71
CA LEU A 38 -0.47 -4.42 11.70
C LEU A 38 -0.47 -3.10 12.47
N THR A 39 0.51 -2.92 13.35
CA THR A 39 0.70 -1.66 14.09
C THR A 39 1.25 -0.58 13.17
N LYS A 40 0.37 0.27 12.65
CA LYS A 40 0.73 1.45 11.85
C LYS A 40 1.42 2.51 12.70
N VAL A 41 2.55 3.01 12.19
CA VAL A 41 3.28 4.17 12.72
C VAL A 41 2.93 5.44 11.93
N GLY A 42 2.78 5.33 10.62
CA GLY A 42 2.46 6.45 9.74
C GLY A 42 2.33 6.02 8.28
N SER A 43 1.91 6.94 7.42
CA SER A 43 1.73 6.65 5.99
C SER A 43 1.92 7.89 5.13
N VAL A 44 2.51 7.72 3.95
CA VAL A 44 2.62 8.75 2.92
C VAL A 44 2.12 8.21 1.60
N TYR A 45 1.42 9.05 0.84
CA TYR A 45 0.93 8.73 -0.49
C TYR A 45 1.23 9.87 -1.45
N LYS A 46 1.50 9.53 -2.70
CA LYS A 46 1.79 10.47 -3.78
C LYS A 46 0.99 10.10 -5.02
N GLN A 47 0.03 10.95 -5.38
CA GLN A 47 -0.59 10.96 -6.70
C GLN A 47 0.39 11.38 -7.82
N PHE A 48 0.39 10.64 -8.92
CA PHE A 48 1.02 11.00 -10.20
C PHE A 48 -0.02 11.46 -11.24
N ASN A 49 0.44 12.16 -12.27
CA ASN A 49 -0.39 12.71 -13.34
C ASN A 49 -0.08 12.00 -14.68
N PRO A 50 -1.08 11.56 -15.46
CA PRO A 50 -2.53 11.71 -15.23
C PRO A 50 -3.14 10.67 -14.27
N HIS A 51 -2.41 9.61 -13.91
CA HIS A 51 -2.83 8.56 -12.98
C HIS A 51 -1.62 7.86 -12.36
N GLY A 52 -1.88 7.01 -11.36
CA GLY A 52 -0.87 6.22 -10.66
C GLY A 52 -0.56 6.80 -9.29
N VAL A 53 -0.22 5.91 -8.35
CA VAL A 53 -0.03 6.23 -6.94
C VAL A 53 1.15 5.45 -6.39
N THR A 54 2.04 6.15 -5.69
CA THR A 54 2.98 5.52 -4.75
C THR A 54 2.42 5.68 -3.34
N GLY A 55 2.30 4.58 -2.60
CA GLY A 55 1.94 4.58 -1.18
C GLY A 55 2.98 3.81 -0.36
N VAL A 56 3.33 4.34 0.81
CA VAL A 56 4.15 3.64 1.80
C VAL A 56 3.52 3.81 3.18
N VAL A 57 3.25 2.69 3.84
CA VAL A 57 2.82 2.64 5.24
C VAL A 57 3.96 2.10 6.07
N LEU A 58 4.43 2.90 7.02
CA LEU A 58 5.38 2.48 8.03
C LEU A 58 4.61 1.72 9.11
N ILE A 59 5.06 0.50 9.39
CA ILE A 59 4.57 -0.33 10.50
C ILE A 59 5.73 -0.57 11.48
N ALA A 60 5.43 -1.03 12.70
CA ALA A 60 6.36 -1.02 13.84
C ALA A 60 7.82 -1.41 13.52
N GLU A 61 8.05 -2.45 12.70
CA GLU A 61 9.39 -2.95 12.39
C GLU A 61 9.65 -3.15 10.89
N SER A 62 8.76 -2.68 9.99
CA SER A 62 8.90 -2.85 8.54
C SER A 62 8.01 -1.87 7.75
N HIS A 63 7.46 -2.28 6.60
CA HIS A 63 6.64 -1.41 5.76
C HIS A 63 5.66 -2.22 4.89
N VAL A 64 4.62 -1.54 4.41
CA VAL A 64 3.81 -1.94 3.26
C VAL A 64 3.98 -0.86 2.19
N SER A 65 4.29 -1.25 0.95
CA SER A 65 4.40 -0.32 -0.17
C SER A 65 3.55 -0.77 -1.35
N ILE A 66 3.06 0.21 -2.11
CA ILE A 66 2.32 -0.02 -3.34
C ILE A 66 2.75 1.00 -4.41
N HIS A 67 2.88 0.52 -5.64
CA HIS A 67 3.06 1.32 -6.84
C HIS A 67 2.02 0.86 -7.87
N THR A 68 1.37 1.82 -8.50
CA THR A 68 0.26 1.62 -9.45
C THR A 68 0.42 2.49 -10.68
#